data_AF-A0A2M9CBE7-F1
#
_entry.id   AF-A0A2M9CBE7-F1
#
_cell.length_a   1.000
_cell.length_b   1.000
_cell.length_c   1.000
_cell.angle_alpha   90.00
_cell.angle_beta   90.00
_cell.angle_gamma   90.00
#
_symmetry.space_group_name_H-M   'P 1'
#
loop_
_entity.id
_entity.type
_entity.pdbx_description
1 polymer ?
#
loop_
_entity_poly.entity_id
_entity_poly.type
_entity_poly.pdbx_seq_one_letter_code
_entity_poly.pdbx_strand_id
1 'polypeptide(L)'
;MRQDLTLASNRFVKLLFITILNYNLMIKSLTFKFLKVFFCINLQKELRNMAKVQNILDVSDYIIFRTKSEGEGFLSFLKLQKLLYYTQAWYLAFNNDKLFDSNFQAWIHGPVNRLLFDTYKQYKFMYSDMLISDIQGDGYKELSDDIKLHIDNVLDAYAGFSSSELERMTHEEDPWIDARKGFSDYERCEVIISDDIMKNYYAARIKK
;
A
#
# COMPACT_ATOMS: atom_id res chain seq x y z
N MET A 1 7.30 -9.04 27.22
CA MET A 1 6.36 -8.02 26.72
C MET A 1 6.23 -8.06 25.18
N ARG A 2 6.06 -9.24 24.58
CA ARG A 2 5.76 -9.39 23.13
C ARG A 2 4.85 -10.58 22.90
N GLN A 3 3.74 -10.64 23.64
CA GLN A 3 2.70 -11.64 23.41
C GLN A 3 1.30 -11.04 23.30
N ASP A 4 1.07 -9.77 23.65
CA ASP A 4 -0.30 -9.26 23.79
C ASP A 4 -0.98 -8.74 22.52
N LEU A 5 -0.24 -8.47 21.43
CA LEU A 5 -0.83 -7.93 20.20
C LEU A 5 -1.26 -8.99 19.17
N THR A 6 -0.68 -10.19 19.22
CA THR A 6 -1.21 -11.39 18.52
C THR A 6 -2.41 -12.00 19.23
N LEU A 7 -2.66 -11.61 20.49
CA LEU A 7 -3.85 -12.02 21.24
C LEU A 7 -5.09 -11.18 20.92
N ALA A 8 -4.95 -9.92 20.48
CA ALA A 8 -6.10 -9.02 20.25
C ALA A 8 -6.91 -9.39 18.99
N SER A 9 -6.25 -9.72 17.87
CA SER A 9 -6.94 -10.26 16.67
C SER A 9 -7.54 -11.63 16.95
N ASN A 10 -6.86 -12.45 17.76
CA ASN A 10 -7.36 -13.73 18.26
C ASN A 10 -8.53 -13.58 19.22
N ARG A 11 -8.59 -12.49 20.01
CA ARG A 11 -9.69 -12.21 20.94
C ARG A 11 -10.93 -11.80 20.18
N PHE A 12 -10.82 -10.95 19.16
CA PHE A 12 -11.96 -10.54 18.35
C PHE A 12 -12.52 -11.72 17.56
N VAL A 13 -11.66 -12.53 16.95
CA VAL A 13 -12.05 -13.76 16.26
C VAL A 13 -12.62 -14.81 17.24
N LYS A 14 -12.04 -14.97 18.44
CA LYS A 14 -12.60 -15.83 19.49
C LYS A 14 -13.92 -15.29 20.05
N LEU A 15 -14.08 -13.99 20.23
CA LEU A 15 -15.32 -13.37 20.70
C LEU A 15 -16.41 -13.51 19.64
N LEU A 16 -16.10 -13.33 18.35
CA LEU A 16 -17.02 -13.67 17.26
C LEU A 16 -17.37 -15.16 17.28
N PHE A 17 -16.39 -16.05 17.39
CA PHE A 17 -16.62 -17.50 17.46
C PHE A 17 -17.47 -17.92 18.67
N ILE A 18 -17.22 -17.34 19.85
CA ILE A 18 -17.96 -17.61 21.09
C ILE A 18 -19.36 -17.03 21.01
N THR A 19 -19.53 -15.85 20.42
CA THR A 19 -20.85 -15.25 20.18
C THR A 19 -21.65 -16.12 19.19
N ILE A 20 -21.01 -16.62 18.12
CA ILE A 20 -21.62 -17.54 17.14
C ILE A 20 -21.94 -18.92 17.75
N LEU A 21 -21.11 -19.45 18.64
CA LEU A 21 -21.37 -20.70 19.38
C LEU A 21 -22.52 -20.54 20.39
N ASN A 22 -22.64 -19.38 21.04
CA ASN A 22 -23.74 -19.09 21.95
C ASN A 22 -25.09 -18.90 21.23
N TYR A 23 -25.10 -18.37 20.00
CA TYR A 23 -26.31 -18.32 19.15
C TYR A 23 -26.70 -19.68 18.55
N ASN A 24 -25.80 -20.65 18.50
CA ASN A 24 -26.05 -22.00 17.97
C ASN A 24 -26.99 -22.87 18.83
N LEU A 25 -27.27 -22.46 20.07
CA LEU A 25 -28.15 -23.22 20.97
C LEU A 25 -29.65 -22.95 20.77
N MET A 26 -30.07 -22.00 19.92
CA MET A 26 -31.48 -21.54 19.95
C MET A 26 -32.29 -21.59 18.65
N ILE A 27 -31.81 -22.01 17.47
CA ILE A 27 -32.70 -22.11 16.28
C ILE A 27 -32.36 -23.32 15.39
N LYS A 28 -33.15 -24.39 15.52
CA LYS A 28 -33.22 -25.52 14.56
C LYS A 28 -34.26 -25.20 13.50
N SER A 29 -33.84 -24.92 12.26
CA SER A 29 -34.64 -24.99 11.01
C SER A 29 -33.85 -24.30 9.88
N LEU A 30 -34.22 -24.56 8.63
CA LEU A 30 -33.76 -24.06 7.31
C LEU A 30 -32.89 -22.77 7.25
N THR A 31 -33.06 -21.81 8.18
CA THR A 31 -32.25 -20.59 8.32
C THR A 31 -30.77 -20.87 8.59
N PHE A 32 -30.41 -21.97 9.25
CA PHE A 32 -29.00 -22.30 9.54
C PHE A 32 -28.19 -22.63 8.28
N LYS A 33 -28.82 -23.25 7.27
CA LYS A 33 -28.18 -23.56 5.99
C LYS A 33 -27.93 -22.28 5.16
N PHE A 34 -28.92 -21.39 5.13
CA PHE A 34 -28.79 -20.07 4.49
C PHE A 34 -27.77 -19.18 5.19
N LEU A 35 -27.75 -19.17 6.53
CA LEU A 35 -26.78 -18.39 7.30
C LEU A 35 -25.34 -18.90 7.07
N LYS A 36 -25.14 -20.23 7.00
CA LYS A 36 -23.85 -20.81 6.62
C LYS A 36 -23.42 -20.43 5.21
N VAL A 37 -24.32 -20.48 4.23
CA VAL A 37 -24.01 -20.13 2.84
C VAL A 37 -23.74 -18.63 2.71
N PHE A 38 -24.55 -17.77 3.33
CA PHE A 38 -24.35 -16.33 3.36
C PHE A 38 -23.05 -15.95 4.08
N PHE A 39 -22.75 -16.58 5.21
CA PHE A 39 -21.48 -16.40 5.91
C PHE A 39 -20.29 -16.88 5.07
N CYS A 40 -20.37 -18.06 4.46
CA CYS A 40 -19.30 -18.55 3.58
C CYS A 40 -19.13 -17.66 2.34
N ILE A 41 -20.20 -17.12 1.75
CA ILE A 41 -20.12 -16.20 0.62
C ILE A 41 -19.50 -14.88 1.05
N ASN A 42 -19.92 -14.30 2.18
CA ASN A 42 -19.33 -13.06 2.69
C ASN A 42 -17.89 -13.25 3.13
N LEU A 43 -17.57 -14.35 3.83
CA LEU A 43 -16.20 -14.69 4.20
C LEU A 43 -15.35 -14.93 2.95
N GLN A 44 -15.86 -15.62 1.93
CA GLN A 44 -15.17 -15.76 0.65
C GLN A 44 -15.01 -14.41 -0.07
N LYS A 45 -15.98 -13.49 0.04
CA LYS A 45 -15.91 -12.16 -0.57
C LYS A 45 -14.88 -11.29 0.15
N GLU A 46 -14.85 -11.32 1.47
CA GLU A 46 -13.81 -10.66 2.28
C GLU A 46 -12.44 -11.30 2.04
N LEU A 47 -12.31 -12.63 2.04
CA LEU A 47 -11.06 -13.33 1.71
C LEU A 47 -10.59 -13.04 0.27
N ARG A 48 -11.51 -12.90 -0.69
CA ARG A 48 -11.20 -12.60 -2.09
C ARG A 48 -10.83 -11.12 -2.28
N ASN A 49 -11.39 -10.21 -1.49
CA ASN A 49 -11.01 -8.79 -1.49
C ASN A 49 -9.68 -8.55 -0.76
N MET A 50 -9.40 -9.28 0.32
CA MET A 50 -8.10 -9.23 1.03
C MET A 50 -6.94 -9.81 0.21
N ALA A 51 -7.22 -10.70 -0.75
CA ALA A 51 -6.20 -11.39 -1.55
C ALA A 51 -6.03 -10.82 -2.98
N LYS A 52 -6.72 -9.73 -3.33
CA LYS A 52 -6.59 -9.17 -4.67
C LYS A 52 -5.35 -8.28 -4.73
N VAL A 53 -4.36 -8.69 -5.52
CA VAL A 53 -3.26 -7.81 -5.94
C VAL A 53 -3.87 -6.64 -6.71
N GLN A 54 -3.55 -5.42 -6.29
CA GLN A 54 -4.06 -4.19 -6.89
C GLN A 54 -3.25 -3.82 -8.13
N ASN A 55 -3.86 -3.03 -9.01
CA ASN A 55 -3.13 -2.36 -10.08
C ASN A 55 -2.47 -1.10 -9.51
N ILE A 56 -1.17 -0.91 -9.75
CA ILE A 56 -0.47 0.29 -9.30
C ILE A 56 -1.08 1.58 -9.86
N LEU A 57 -1.67 1.55 -11.06
CA LEU A 57 -2.34 2.71 -11.64
C LEU A 57 -3.59 3.09 -10.84
N ASP A 58 -4.37 2.12 -10.36
CA ASP A 58 -5.54 2.40 -9.51
C ASP A 58 -5.12 2.98 -8.15
N VAL A 59 -4.03 2.48 -7.57
CA VAL A 59 -3.47 3.03 -6.32
C VAL A 59 -2.91 4.44 -6.53
N SER A 60 -2.24 4.67 -7.66
CA SER A 60 -1.74 5.98 -8.07
C SER A 60 -2.88 6.99 -8.22
N ASP A 61 -3.92 6.61 -8.96
CA ASP A 61 -5.11 7.43 -9.19
C ASP A 61 -5.82 7.76 -7.87
N TYR A 62 -5.87 6.81 -6.92
CA TYR A 62 -6.39 7.07 -5.59
C TYR A 62 -5.57 8.12 -4.83
N ILE A 63 -4.24 8.04 -4.86
CA ILE A 63 -3.35 9.02 -4.22
C ILE A 63 -3.54 10.42 -4.82
N ILE A 64 -3.63 10.52 -6.15
CA ILE A 64 -3.90 11.78 -6.86
C ILE A 64 -5.24 12.34 -6.42
N PHE A 65 -6.30 11.51 -6.47
CA PHE A 65 -7.64 11.89 -6.06
C PHE A 65 -7.66 12.41 -4.62
N ARG A 66 -7.09 11.68 -3.66
CA ARG A 66 -7.07 12.07 -2.25
C ARG A 66 -6.33 13.37 -2.01
N THR A 67 -5.11 13.48 -2.54
CA THR A 67 -4.26 14.66 -2.34
C THR A 67 -4.88 15.92 -2.91
N LYS A 68 -5.58 15.83 -4.06
CA LYS A 68 -6.21 16.99 -4.71
C LYS A 68 -7.63 17.28 -4.23
N SER A 69 -8.33 16.31 -3.62
CA SER A 69 -9.67 16.54 -3.08
C SER A 69 -9.66 17.22 -1.71
N GLU A 70 -8.61 17.00 -0.91
CA GLU A 70 -8.47 17.58 0.43
C GLU A 70 -7.79 18.97 0.43
N GLY A 71 -7.22 19.39 -0.71
CA GLY A 71 -6.68 20.73 -0.93
C GLY A 71 -5.88 20.86 -2.24
N GLU A 72 -5.45 22.07 -2.57
CA GLU A 72 -4.60 22.35 -3.75
C GLU A 72 -3.10 22.10 -3.49
N GLY A 73 -2.77 21.13 -2.62
CA GLY A 73 -1.38 20.80 -2.31
C GLY A 73 -0.62 20.36 -3.57
N PHE A 74 0.58 20.88 -3.78
CA PHE A 74 1.43 20.50 -4.91
C PHE A 74 1.87 19.03 -4.76
N LEU A 75 1.52 18.21 -5.75
CA LEU A 75 1.86 16.79 -5.82
C LEU A 75 2.74 16.59 -7.06
N SER A 76 4.05 16.69 -6.88
CA SER A 76 4.96 16.41 -8.00
C SER A 76 4.88 14.93 -8.40
N PHE A 77 5.18 14.64 -9.67
CA PHE A 77 5.27 13.26 -10.13
C PHE A 77 6.32 12.44 -9.35
N LEU A 78 7.44 13.06 -8.96
CA LEU A 78 8.46 12.46 -8.10
C LEU A 78 7.90 12.11 -6.72
N LYS A 79 7.12 13.00 -6.12
CA LYS A 79 6.47 12.75 -4.83
C LYS A 79 5.45 11.61 -4.93
N LEU A 80 4.66 11.55 -6.00
CA LEU A 80 3.76 10.42 -6.25
C LEU A 80 4.51 9.08 -6.31
N GLN A 81 5.67 9.02 -6.98
CA GLN A 81 6.53 7.84 -7.00
C GLN A 81 6.97 7.42 -5.59
N LYS A 82 7.33 8.39 -4.73
CA LYS A 82 7.72 8.09 -3.34
C LYS A 82 6.55 7.62 -2.50
N LEU A 83 5.40 8.26 -2.60
CA LEU A 83 4.21 7.86 -1.86
C LEU A 83 3.80 6.42 -2.23
N LEU A 84 3.82 6.06 -3.52
CA LEU A 84 3.58 4.68 -3.94
C LEU A 84 4.62 3.68 -3.41
N TYR A 85 5.90 4.07 -3.38
CA TYR A 85 6.95 3.25 -2.78
C TYR A 85 6.67 2.99 -1.29
N TYR A 86 6.38 4.04 -0.52
CA TYR A 86 6.03 3.89 0.90
C TYR A 86 4.75 3.05 1.10
N THR A 87 3.75 3.21 0.22
CA THR A 87 2.54 2.39 0.25
C THR A 87 2.87 0.91 0.10
N GLN A 88 3.69 0.52 -0.89
CA GLN A 88 4.11 -0.88 -1.06
C GLN A 88 4.97 -1.36 0.11
N ALA A 89 5.91 -0.53 0.57
CA ALA A 89 6.86 -0.90 1.61
C ALA A 89 6.19 -1.20 2.95
N TRP A 90 5.26 -0.35 3.38
CA TRP A 90 4.48 -0.57 4.59
C TRP A 90 3.50 -1.75 4.45
N TYR A 91 2.88 -1.92 3.27
CA TYR A 91 2.00 -3.07 3.04
C TYR A 91 2.77 -4.39 3.16
N LEU A 92 3.96 -4.47 2.55
CA LEU A 92 4.87 -5.61 2.69
C LEU A 92 5.21 -5.87 4.16
N ALA A 93 5.50 -4.83 4.93
CA ALA A 93 5.87 -4.95 6.34
C ALA A 93 4.73 -5.46 7.24
N PHE A 94 3.50 -5.01 7.00
CA PHE A 94 2.32 -5.41 7.79
C PHE A 94 1.73 -6.75 7.36
N ASN A 95 1.70 -7.01 6.06
CA ASN A 95 0.96 -8.14 5.47
C ASN A 95 1.86 -9.28 5.03
N ASN A 96 3.18 -9.07 4.94
CA ASN A 96 4.15 -10.02 4.36
C ASN A 96 3.75 -10.47 2.93
N ASP A 97 3.06 -9.59 2.19
CA ASP A 97 2.63 -9.79 0.81
C ASP A 97 2.61 -8.44 0.06
N LYS A 98 2.54 -8.46 -1.27
CA LYS A 98 2.53 -7.26 -2.11
C LYS A 98 1.15 -6.63 -2.17
N LEU A 99 1.09 -5.29 -2.15
CA LEU A 99 -0.14 -4.57 -2.47
C LEU A 99 -0.43 -4.66 -3.97
N PHE A 100 0.60 -4.44 -4.79
CA PHE A 100 0.55 -4.52 -6.23
C PHE A 100 1.79 -5.25 -6.77
N ASP A 101 1.64 -5.98 -7.89
CA ASP A 101 2.74 -6.69 -8.53
C ASP A 101 3.51 -5.76 -9.49
N SER A 102 4.22 -4.81 -8.90
CA SER A 102 5.08 -3.88 -9.63
C SER A 102 6.29 -3.50 -8.80
N ASN A 103 7.46 -3.43 -9.44
CA ASN A 103 8.74 -3.25 -8.76
C ASN A 103 9.24 -1.82 -8.88
N PHE A 104 9.99 -1.37 -7.87
CA PHE A 104 10.67 -0.08 -7.88
C PHE A 104 12.14 -0.25 -8.27
N GLN A 105 12.67 0.69 -9.03
CA GLN A 105 14.08 0.78 -9.41
C GLN A 105 14.79 1.87 -8.59
N ALA A 106 16.06 1.68 -8.27
CA ALA A 106 16.83 2.59 -7.43
C ALA A 106 17.45 3.77 -8.22
N TRP A 107 16.61 4.60 -8.82
CA TRP A 107 17.04 5.75 -9.62
C TRP A 107 17.79 6.81 -8.78
N ILE A 108 18.41 7.77 -9.48
CA ILE A 108 19.23 8.85 -8.89
C ILE A 108 18.45 9.65 -7.85
N HIS A 109 17.18 9.96 -8.12
CA HIS A 109 16.31 10.72 -7.21
C HIS A 109 15.43 9.81 -6.34
N GLY A 110 15.93 8.63 -5.95
CA GLY A 110 15.23 7.66 -5.12
C GLY A 110 14.48 6.56 -5.90
N PRO A 111 13.62 5.77 -5.23
CA PRO A 111 12.84 4.69 -5.84
C PRO A 111 11.85 5.20 -6.91
N VAL A 112 11.80 4.54 -8.07
CA VAL A 112 10.88 4.87 -9.17
C VAL A 112 10.26 3.59 -9.72
N ASN A 113 8.94 3.57 -9.84
CA ASN A 113 8.24 2.55 -10.59
C ASN A 113 8.28 2.86 -12.09
N ARG A 114 8.88 1.96 -12.87
CA ARG A 114 9.11 2.16 -14.31
C ARG A 114 7.81 2.19 -15.12
N LEU A 115 6.84 1.34 -14.78
CA LEU A 115 5.55 1.32 -15.47
C LEU A 115 4.85 2.67 -15.31
N LEU A 116 4.76 3.16 -14.07
CA LEU A 116 4.17 4.48 -13.78
C LEU A 116 4.93 5.61 -14.49
N PHE A 117 6.27 5.58 -14.47
CA PHE A 117 7.09 6.53 -15.22
C PHE A 117 6.72 6.54 -16.70
N ASP A 118 6.65 5.37 -17.33
CA ASP A 118 6.37 5.23 -18.75
C ASP A 118 4.95 5.70 -19.12
N THR A 119 3.97 5.61 -18.21
CA THR A 119 2.60 6.14 -18.39
C THR A 119 2.57 7.67 -18.54
N TYR A 120 3.38 8.39 -17.76
CA TYR A 120 3.33 9.86 -17.68
C TYR A 120 4.45 10.58 -18.46
N LYS A 121 5.57 9.91 -18.75
CA LYS A 121 6.79 10.55 -19.30
C LYS A 121 6.61 11.32 -20.61
N GLN A 122 5.55 11.06 -21.37
CA GLN A 122 5.29 11.77 -22.63
C GLN A 122 4.82 13.21 -22.41
N TYR A 123 4.25 13.51 -21.24
CA TYR A 123 3.63 14.81 -20.95
C TYR A 123 3.91 15.35 -19.53
N LYS A 124 4.59 14.57 -18.68
CA LYS A 124 5.05 15.01 -17.35
C LYS A 124 6.55 14.76 -17.17
N PHE A 125 7.20 15.71 -16.52
CA PHE A 125 8.53 15.53 -15.94
C PHE A 125 8.40 15.15 -14.46
N MET A 126 9.48 14.69 -13.84
CA MET A 126 9.47 14.31 -12.42
C MET A 126 8.99 15.43 -11.48
N TYR A 127 9.21 16.70 -11.83
CA TYR A 127 8.77 17.84 -11.02
C TYR A 127 7.44 18.47 -11.49
N SER A 128 6.76 17.89 -12.47
CA SER A 128 5.44 18.36 -12.89
C SER A 128 4.38 18.07 -11.83
N ASP A 129 3.42 18.97 -11.64
CA ASP A 129 2.25 18.73 -10.77
C ASP A 129 1.35 17.65 -11.39
N MET A 130 0.88 16.74 -10.56
CA MET A 130 -0.13 15.74 -10.87
C MET A 130 -1.50 16.32 -10.56
N LEU A 131 -2.44 16.27 -11.50
CA LEU A 131 -3.76 16.88 -11.42
C LEU A 131 -4.85 15.80 -11.46
N ILE A 132 -6.07 16.14 -11.06
CA ILE A 132 -7.24 15.25 -11.21
C ILE A 132 -7.42 14.80 -12.67
N SER A 133 -7.08 15.66 -13.64
CA SER A 133 -7.11 15.33 -15.08
C SER A 133 -6.08 14.28 -15.51
N ASP A 134 -5.10 13.96 -14.66
CA ASP A 134 -4.07 12.94 -14.94
C ASP A 134 -4.47 11.54 -14.45
N ILE A 135 -5.64 11.40 -13.80
CA ILE A 135 -6.21 10.10 -13.40
C ILE A 135 -6.48 9.26 -14.66
N GLN A 136 -6.00 8.02 -14.67
CA GLN A 136 -6.04 7.15 -15.86
C GLN A 136 -7.38 6.42 -16.02
N GLY A 137 -8.13 6.22 -14.94
CA GLY A 137 -9.45 5.60 -15.00
C GLY A 137 -10.20 5.61 -13.68
N ASP A 138 -11.26 4.81 -13.60
CA ASP A 138 -12.15 4.74 -12.44
C ASP A 138 -11.85 3.56 -11.50
N GLY A 139 -10.84 2.74 -11.80
CA GLY A 139 -10.53 1.53 -11.02
C GLY A 139 -10.20 1.80 -9.55
N TYR A 140 -9.66 2.99 -9.24
CA TYR A 140 -9.41 3.44 -7.87
C TYR A 140 -10.67 3.50 -6.99
N LYS A 141 -11.85 3.67 -7.58
CA LYS A 141 -13.14 3.69 -6.86
C LYS A 141 -13.49 2.31 -6.28
N GLU A 142 -13.05 1.26 -6.97
CA GLU A 142 -13.29 -0.15 -6.62
C GLU A 142 -12.27 -0.72 -5.61
N LEU A 143 -11.26 0.06 -5.22
CA LEU A 143 -10.38 -0.33 -4.10
C LEU A 143 -11.21 -0.53 -2.84
N SER A 144 -10.96 -1.62 -2.11
CA SER A 144 -11.64 -1.89 -0.84
C SER A 144 -11.26 -0.87 0.21
N ASP A 145 -12.13 -0.69 1.21
CA ASP A 145 -11.92 0.29 2.28
C ASP A 145 -10.63 0.04 3.07
N ASP A 146 -10.24 -1.22 3.28
CA ASP A 146 -8.96 -1.56 3.92
C ASP A 146 -7.74 -1.08 3.13
N ILE A 147 -7.78 -1.18 1.79
CA ILE A 147 -6.69 -0.71 0.93
C ILE A 147 -6.65 0.81 0.91
N LYS A 148 -7.81 1.46 0.81
CA LYS A 148 -7.94 2.91 0.90
C LYS A 148 -7.38 3.42 2.23
N LEU A 149 -7.78 2.80 3.35
CA LEU A 149 -7.29 3.12 4.69
C LEU A 149 -5.76 2.94 4.81
N HIS A 150 -5.20 1.88 4.23
CA HIS A 150 -3.75 1.69 4.18
C HIS A 150 -3.04 2.84 3.44
N ILE A 151 -3.56 3.23 2.28
CA ILE A 151 -3.01 4.34 1.50
C ILE A 151 -3.13 5.65 2.30
N ASP A 152 -4.27 5.89 2.93
CA ASP A 152 -4.52 7.10 3.72
C ASP A 152 -3.55 7.25 4.88
N ASN A 153 -3.29 6.16 5.62
CA ASN A 153 -2.31 6.18 6.71
C ASN A 153 -0.89 6.54 6.20
N VAL A 154 -0.54 6.11 4.98
CA VAL A 154 0.71 6.49 4.32
C VAL A 154 0.68 7.97 3.93
N LEU A 155 -0.44 8.47 3.41
CA LEU A 155 -0.58 9.90 3.08
C LEU A 155 -0.49 10.77 4.33
N ASP A 156 -1.15 10.41 5.43
CA ASP A 156 -1.07 11.13 6.70
C ASP A 156 0.37 11.24 7.22
N ALA A 157 1.15 10.17 7.05
CA ALA A 157 2.54 10.13 7.50
C ALA A 157 3.52 10.85 6.56
N TYR A 158 3.30 10.79 5.23
CA TYR A 158 4.33 11.18 4.25
C TYR A 158 3.92 12.32 3.31
N ALA A 159 2.64 12.57 3.09
CA ALA A 159 2.19 13.59 2.14
C ALA A 159 2.49 15.03 2.60
N GLY A 160 2.77 15.24 3.89
CA GLY A 160 3.23 16.54 4.41
C GLY A 160 4.64 16.93 3.96
N PHE A 161 5.49 15.97 3.58
CA PHE A 161 6.86 16.24 3.14
C PHE A 161 6.92 16.74 1.70
N SER A 162 7.91 17.59 1.41
CA SER A 162 8.27 18.00 0.06
C SER A 162 8.94 16.85 -0.72
N SER A 163 9.01 17.00 -2.05
CA SER A 163 9.67 15.99 -2.90
C SER A 163 11.14 15.76 -2.53
N SER A 164 11.85 16.84 -2.17
CA SER A 164 13.26 16.78 -1.76
C SER A 164 13.45 16.16 -0.37
N GLU A 165 12.52 16.38 0.56
CA GLU A 165 12.54 15.70 1.85
C GLU A 165 12.32 14.20 1.69
N LEU A 166 11.34 13.78 0.89
CA LEU A 166 11.11 12.36 0.61
C LEU A 166 12.29 11.71 -0.14
N GLU A 167 12.92 12.42 -1.08
CA GLU A 167 14.14 11.98 -1.76
C GLU A 167 15.26 11.74 -0.75
N ARG A 168 15.56 12.74 0.10
CA ARG A 168 16.57 12.62 1.17
C ARG A 168 16.27 11.44 2.09
N MET A 169 15.02 11.31 2.54
CA MET A 169 14.60 10.17 3.36
C MET A 169 14.92 8.85 2.67
N THR A 170 14.50 8.65 1.41
CA THR A 170 14.77 7.40 0.70
C THR A 170 16.25 7.11 0.47
N HIS A 171 17.09 8.14 0.35
CA HIS A 171 18.55 7.97 0.21
C HIS A 171 19.22 7.54 1.53
N GLU A 172 18.55 7.71 2.66
CA GLU A 172 18.99 7.25 3.98
C GLU A 172 18.48 5.82 4.29
N GLU A 173 17.74 5.17 3.38
CA GLU A 173 17.13 3.85 3.62
C GLU A 173 17.87 2.69 2.98
N ASP A 174 18.09 1.62 3.77
CA ASP A 174 18.80 0.41 3.34
C ASP A 174 18.29 -0.20 2.01
N PRO A 175 16.98 -0.27 1.70
CA PRO A 175 16.53 -0.87 0.44
C PRO A 175 17.04 -0.14 -0.80
N TRP A 176 17.08 1.19 -0.78
CA TRP A 176 17.61 1.98 -1.90
C TRP A 176 19.14 1.96 -1.92
N ILE A 177 19.78 2.07 -0.75
CA ILE A 177 21.24 1.99 -0.61
C ILE A 177 21.77 0.65 -1.12
N ASP A 178 21.12 -0.45 -0.74
CA ASP A 178 21.49 -1.81 -1.14
C ASP A 178 21.43 -1.99 -2.65
N ALA A 179 20.32 -1.56 -3.27
CA ALA A 179 20.13 -1.64 -4.72
C ALA A 179 21.13 -0.79 -5.51
N ARG A 180 21.75 0.24 -4.89
CA ARG A 180 22.77 1.10 -5.51
C ARG A 180 24.21 0.74 -5.14
N LYS A 181 24.46 -0.38 -4.46
CA LYS A 181 25.83 -0.84 -4.19
C LYS A 181 26.65 -0.93 -5.48
N GLY A 182 27.77 -0.22 -5.50
CA GLY A 182 28.69 -0.18 -6.65
C GLY A 182 28.40 0.93 -7.67
N PHE A 183 27.35 1.72 -7.49
CA PHE A 183 27.04 2.90 -8.31
C PHE A 183 27.48 4.18 -7.59
N SER A 184 27.92 5.19 -8.34
CA SER A 184 28.13 6.53 -7.78
C SER A 184 26.82 7.30 -7.59
N ASP A 185 26.84 8.39 -6.81
CA ASP A 185 25.64 9.16 -6.44
C ASP A 185 24.81 9.63 -7.65
N TYR A 186 25.48 10.07 -8.72
CA TYR A 186 24.82 10.59 -9.92
C TYR A 186 24.73 9.58 -11.07
N GLU A 187 25.17 8.34 -10.84
CA GLU A 187 25.09 7.30 -11.85
C GLU A 187 23.67 6.76 -11.98
N ARG A 188 23.24 6.58 -13.23
CA ARG A 188 21.95 5.96 -13.53
C ARG A 188 21.97 4.53 -13.01
N CYS A 189 21.00 4.21 -12.15
CA CYS A 189 20.79 2.87 -11.64
C CYS A 189 19.33 2.47 -11.87
N GLU A 190 19.13 1.35 -12.56
CA GLU A 190 17.81 0.77 -12.82
C GLU A 190 17.63 -0.59 -12.13
N VAL A 191 18.53 -0.89 -11.18
CA VAL A 191 18.45 -2.10 -10.35
C VAL A 191 17.13 -2.10 -9.58
N ILE A 192 16.44 -3.22 -9.62
CA ILE A 192 15.21 -3.44 -8.88
C ILE A 192 15.53 -3.50 -7.38
N ILE A 193 14.81 -2.70 -6.60
CA ILE A 193 14.83 -2.77 -5.13
C ILE A 193 14.12 -4.05 -4.71
N SER A 194 14.80 -4.89 -3.92
CA SER A 194 14.24 -6.16 -3.45
C SER A 194 13.07 -5.95 -2.50
N ASP A 195 11.95 -6.60 -2.77
CA ASP A 195 10.78 -6.61 -1.88
C ASP A 195 11.11 -7.20 -0.52
N ASP A 196 11.98 -8.21 -0.44
CA ASP A 196 12.38 -8.82 0.83
C ASP A 196 13.20 -7.85 1.68
N ILE A 197 14.12 -7.10 1.06
CA ILE A 197 14.93 -6.09 1.78
C ILE A 197 14.02 -4.94 2.24
N MET A 198 13.16 -4.44 1.36
CA MET A 198 12.16 -3.42 1.68
C MET A 198 11.26 -3.88 2.84
N LYS A 199 10.65 -5.06 2.73
CA LYS A 199 9.85 -5.67 3.79
C LYS A 199 10.59 -5.74 5.12
N ASN A 200 11.80 -6.32 5.12
CA ASN A 200 12.57 -6.52 6.35
C ASN A 200 12.94 -5.18 7.01
N TYR A 201 13.32 -4.19 6.22
CA TYR A 201 13.67 -2.85 6.69
C TYR A 201 12.48 -2.15 7.36
N TYR A 202 11.29 -2.18 6.74
CA TYR A 202 10.10 -1.54 7.31
C TYR A 202 9.51 -2.36 8.47
N ALA A 203 9.51 -3.70 8.40
CA ALA A 203 9.04 -4.55 9.48
C ALA A 203 9.87 -4.41 10.77
N ALA A 204 11.16 -4.07 10.65
CA ALA A 204 12.02 -3.77 11.81
C ALA A 204 11.58 -2.51 12.58
N ARG A 205 10.83 -1.60 11.95
CA ARG A 205 10.36 -0.32 12.54
C ARG A 205 9.06 -0.46 13.34
N ILE A 206 8.26 -1.50 13.06
CA ILE A 206 7.02 -1.81 13.82
C ILE A 206 7.33 -2.25 15.26
N LYS A 207 8.52 -2.82 15.47
CA LYS A 207 8.92 -3.51 16.71
C LYS A 207 9.58 -2.60 17.76
N LYS A 208 9.72 -1.32 17.48
CA LYS A 208 10.27 -0.31 18.38
C LYS A 208 9.15 0.57 18.92
#